data_AF-A0A7K3Z3W0-F1
#
_entry.id   AF-A0A7K3Z3W0-F1
#
_cell.length_a   1.000
_cell.length_b   1.000
_cell.length_c   1.000
_cell.angle_alpha   90.00
_cell.angle_beta   90.00
_cell.angle_gamma   90.00
#
_symmetry.space_group_name_H-M   'P 1'
#
loop_
_entity.id
_entity.type
_entity.pdbx_description
1 polymer ?
#
loop_
_entity_poly.entity_id
_entity_poly.type
_entity_poly.pdbx_seq_one_letter_code
_entity_poly.pdbx_strand_id
1 'polypeptide(L)'
;METPNSKQKPKTQTPTHEALLQTEWATIKQLEKMLLDPELTIKEKTNVANVLAFHANTLNKLLMQRGEKDEFDEQNLGDYVRCVEPRIARNFRRDFKVWKRTLSLKRY
;
A
#
# COMPACT_ATOMS: atom_id res chain seq x y z
N MET A 1 -14.88 -9.04 56.00
CA MET A 1 -14.18 -7.93 55.33
C MET A 1 -13.82 -8.41 53.94
N GLU A 2 -14.54 -7.95 52.93
CA GLU A 2 -14.33 -8.34 51.53
C GLU A 2 -13.32 -7.38 50.90
N THR A 3 -12.22 -7.92 50.39
CA THR A 3 -11.23 -7.17 49.61
C THR A 3 -11.77 -6.92 48.20
N PRO A 4 -11.76 -5.68 47.68
CA PRO A 4 -12.13 -5.44 46.29
C PRO A 4 -10.95 -5.82 45.38
N ASN A 5 -11.18 -6.85 44.57
CA ASN A 5 -10.30 -7.30 43.49
C ASN A 5 -10.23 -6.21 42.40
N SER A 6 -9.14 -5.45 42.39
CA SER A 6 -8.88 -4.39 41.41
C SER A 6 -8.60 -5.02 40.04
N LYS A 7 -9.63 -5.07 39.19
CA LYS A 7 -9.48 -5.38 37.76
C LYS A 7 -8.73 -4.23 37.08
N GLN A 8 -7.40 -4.32 37.01
CA GLN A 8 -6.61 -3.48 36.12
C GLN A 8 -7.01 -3.79 34.67
N LYS A 9 -7.68 -2.84 34.01
CA LYS A 9 -7.87 -2.87 32.55
C LYS A 9 -6.49 -2.82 31.88
N PRO A 10 -6.20 -3.67 30.87
CA PRO A 10 -4.97 -3.54 30.11
C PRO A 10 -4.96 -2.14 29.47
N LYS A 11 -3.95 -1.34 29.79
CA LYS A 11 -3.67 -0.09 29.10
C LYS A 11 -3.23 -0.46 27.68
N THR A 12 -4.17 -0.46 26.73
CA THR A 12 -3.83 -0.50 25.31
C THR A 12 -3.08 0.80 25.02
N GLN A 13 -1.74 0.76 25.09
CA GLN A 13 -0.91 1.86 24.63
C GLN A 13 -1.21 2.01 23.14
N THR A 14 -1.81 3.14 22.76
CA THR A 14 -1.95 3.49 21.36
C THR A 14 -0.54 3.56 20.78
N PRO A 15 -0.22 2.77 19.74
CA PRO A 15 1.09 2.80 19.12
C PRO A 15 1.40 4.21 18.64
N THR A 16 2.64 4.64 18.85
CA THR A 16 3.10 5.94 18.37
C THR A 16 3.09 5.95 16.84
N HIS A 17 2.95 7.13 16.24
CA HIS A 17 2.96 7.29 14.79
C HIS A 17 4.22 6.69 14.14
N GLU A 18 5.38 6.85 14.78
CA GLU A 18 6.64 6.25 14.34
C GLU A 18 6.60 4.71 14.40
N ALA A 19 6.01 4.13 15.44
CA ALA A 19 5.85 2.67 15.54
C ALA A 19 4.93 2.12 14.44
N LEU A 20 3.89 2.87 14.05
CA LEU A 20 3.03 2.52 12.92
C LEU A 20 3.81 2.54 11.60
N LEU A 21 4.60 3.60 11.34
CA LEU A 21 5.45 3.67 10.15
C LEU A 21 6.43 2.50 10.05
N GLN A 22 7.13 2.17 11.14
CA GLN A 22 8.06 1.04 11.17
C GLN A 22 7.36 -0.30 10.93
N THR A 23 6.13 -0.45 11.45
CA THR A 23 5.34 -1.67 11.26
C THR A 23 4.89 -1.84 9.81
N GLU A 24 4.43 -0.77 9.17
CA GLU A 24 4.04 -0.80 7.75
C GLU A 24 5.25 -1.09 6.85
N TRP A 25 6.39 -0.45 7.10
CA TRP A 25 7.63 -0.73 6.37
C TRP A 25 8.11 -2.19 6.52
N ALA A 26 8.04 -2.75 7.72
CA ALA A 26 8.39 -4.14 7.97
C ALA A 26 7.45 -5.09 7.21
N THR A 27 6.16 -4.78 7.20
CA THR A 27 5.13 -5.57 6.49
C THR A 27 5.35 -5.54 4.99
N ILE A 28 5.62 -4.37 4.40
CA ILE A 28 5.92 -4.24 2.97
C ILE A 28 7.14 -5.08 2.59
N LYS A 29 8.24 -4.98 3.34
CA LYS A 29 9.46 -5.79 3.09
C LYS A 29 9.19 -7.29 3.16
N GLN A 30 8.28 -7.73 4.04
CA GLN A 30 7.88 -9.13 4.10
C GLN A 30 7.07 -9.56 2.87
N LEU A 31 6.13 -8.72 2.43
CA LEU A 31 5.31 -8.99 1.24
C LEU A 31 6.14 -9.00 -0.05
N GLU A 32 7.14 -8.12 -0.15
CA GLU A 32 8.11 -8.13 -1.26
C GLU A 32 8.89 -9.45 -1.32
N LYS A 33 9.37 -9.93 -0.17
CA LYS A 33 10.03 -11.24 -0.09
C LYS A 33 9.10 -12.37 -0.51
N MET A 34 7.83 -12.32 -0.10
CA MET A 34 6.84 -13.31 -0.52
C MET A 34 6.63 -13.28 -2.03
N LEU A 35 6.55 -12.11 -2.68
CA LEU A 35 6.38 -12.03 -4.14
C LEU A 35 7.53 -12.68 -4.93
N LEU A 36 8.74 -12.69 -4.37
CA LEU A 36 9.91 -13.32 -4.96
C LEU A 36 9.93 -14.85 -4.79
N ASP A 37 9.05 -15.41 -3.95
CA ASP A 37 8.95 -16.85 -3.74
C ASP A 37 8.53 -17.56 -5.05
N PRO A 38 9.35 -18.48 -5.59
CA PRO A 38 9.01 -19.23 -6.78
C PRO A 38 7.87 -20.23 -6.56
N GLU A 39 7.62 -20.66 -5.32
CA GLU A 39 6.61 -21.69 -4.99
C GLU A 39 5.18 -21.15 -4.98
N LEU A 40 4.99 -19.82 -4.94
CA LEU A 40 3.66 -19.22 -4.98
C LEU A 40 3.04 -19.32 -6.38
N THR A 41 1.78 -19.75 -6.40
CA THR A 41 0.97 -19.72 -7.63
C THR A 41 0.69 -18.28 -8.07
N ILE A 42 0.32 -18.10 -9.34
CA ILE A 42 -0.06 -16.79 -9.90
C ILE A 42 -1.18 -16.13 -9.08
N LYS A 43 -2.16 -16.92 -8.63
CA LYS A 43 -3.28 -16.43 -7.82
C LYS A 43 -2.81 -15.93 -6.47
N GLU A 44 -1.92 -16.66 -5.81
CA GLU A 44 -1.36 -16.24 -4.52
C GLU A 44 -0.48 -15.01 -4.67
N LYS A 45 0.37 -14.94 -5.71
CA LYS A 45 1.14 -13.73 -6.03
C LYS A 45 0.24 -12.52 -6.28
N THR A 46 -0.89 -12.71 -6.96
CA THR A 46 -1.89 -11.65 -7.16
C THR A 46 -2.48 -11.17 -5.82
N ASN A 47 -2.81 -12.10 -4.92
CA ASN A 47 -3.30 -11.75 -3.60
C ASN A 47 -2.25 -11.00 -2.76
N VAL A 48 -1.00 -11.47 -2.75
CA VAL A 48 0.11 -10.82 -2.06
C VAL A 48 0.35 -9.42 -2.62
N ALA A 49 0.29 -9.24 -3.94
CA ALA A 49 0.44 -7.93 -4.58
C ALA A 49 -0.69 -6.95 -4.19
N ASN A 50 -1.94 -7.44 -4.09
CA ASN A 50 -3.06 -6.63 -3.63
C ASN A 50 -2.89 -6.18 -2.17
N VAL A 51 -2.45 -7.10 -1.30
CA VAL A 51 -2.16 -6.79 0.10
C VAL A 51 -1.00 -5.80 0.22
N LEU A 52 0.05 -5.96 -0.60
CA LEU A 52 1.17 -5.01 -0.67
C LEU A 52 0.69 -3.62 -1.07
N ALA A 53 -0.14 -3.50 -2.10
CA ALA A 53 -0.70 -2.21 -2.52
C ALA A 53 -1.53 -1.54 -1.40
N PHE A 54 -2.27 -2.32 -0.62
CA PHE A 54 -3.01 -1.80 0.54
C PHE A 54 -2.07 -1.23 1.62
N HIS A 55 -1.01 -1.94 1.97
CA HIS A 55 -0.03 -1.47 2.96
C HIS A 55 0.78 -0.27 2.46
N ALA A 56 1.18 -0.25 1.18
CA ALA A 56 1.84 0.92 0.57
C ALA A 56 0.95 2.18 0.62
N ASN A 57 -0.35 2.04 0.32
CA ASN A 57 -1.29 3.16 0.45
C ASN A 57 -1.47 3.62 1.90
N THR A 58 -1.43 2.68 2.86
CA THR A 58 -1.53 3.00 4.29
C THR A 58 -0.28 3.73 4.77
N LEU A 59 0.90 3.27 4.35
CA LEU A 59 2.18 3.94 4.61
C LEU A 59 2.18 5.36 4.06
N ASN A 60 1.78 5.58 2.81
CA ASN A 60 1.71 6.92 2.22
C ASN A 60 0.81 7.86 3.04
N LYS A 61 -0.36 7.38 3.49
CA LYS A 61 -1.24 8.17 4.37
C LYS A 61 -0.58 8.55 5.70
N LEU A 62 0.18 7.63 6.31
CA LEU A 62 0.93 7.92 7.54
C LEU A 62 2.04 8.95 7.28
N LEU A 63 2.77 8.84 6.17
CA LEU A 63 3.81 9.81 5.80
C LEU A 63 3.20 11.21 5.58
N MET A 64 2.06 11.30 4.87
CA MET A 64 1.32 12.56 4.71
C MET A 64 0.89 13.17 6.06
N GLN A 65 0.44 12.34 7.01
CA GLN A 65 0.07 12.78 8.36
C GLN A 65 1.26 13.31 9.18
N ARG A 66 2.48 12.85 8.89
CA ARG A 66 3.73 13.35 9.49
C ARG A 66 4.14 14.72 8.95
N GLY A 67 3.48 15.22 7.90
CA GLY A 67 3.87 16.45 7.21
C GLY A 67 5.03 16.25 6.23
N GLU A 68 5.42 15.00 5.97
CA GLU A 68 6.25 14.68 4.81
C GLU A 68 5.35 14.90 3.59
N LYS A 69 5.61 15.98 2.83
CA LYS A 69 4.98 16.16 1.53
C LYS A 69 5.35 14.95 0.69
N ASP A 70 4.34 14.30 0.13
CA ASP A 70 4.51 13.20 -0.81
C ASP A 70 5.40 13.70 -1.95
N GLU A 71 6.68 13.32 -1.97
CA GLU A 71 7.51 13.42 -3.19
C GLU A 71 6.85 12.63 -4.35
N PHE A 72 5.96 11.70 -4.01
CA PHE A 72 5.09 10.99 -4.93
C PHE A 72 3.91 11.79 -5.49
N ASP A 73 3.48 12.89 -4.84
CA ASP A 73 2.42 13.76 -5.38
C ASP A 73 2.94 14.57 -6.58
N GLU A 74 4.26 14.76 -6.66
CA GLU A 74 4.91 15.44 -7.78
C GLU A 74 5.20 14.48 -8.95
N GLN A 75 5.36 13.17 -8.71
CA GLN A 75 5.56 12.17 -9.75
C GLN A 75 4.23 11.60 -10.24
N ASN A 76 3.78 12.06 -11.39
CA ASN A 76 2.60 11.47 -12.03
C ASN A 76 2.96 10.10 -12.65
N LEU A 77 1.94 9.28 -12.90
CA LEU A 77 2.07 7.98 -13.57
C LEU A 77 2.86 8.05 -14.90
N GLY A 78 2.88 9.22 -15.56
CA GLY A 78 3.65 9.48 -16.76
C GLY A 78 5.17 9.51 -16.52
N ASP A 79 5.62 9.96 -15.35
CA ASP A 79 7.02 9.97 -14.94
C ASP A 79 7.51 8.56 -14.61
N TYR A 80 6.68 7.76 -13.95
CA TYR A 80 6.97 6.33 -13.73
C TYR A 80 7.09 5.56 -15.05
N VAL A 81 6.19 5.85 -16.01
CA VAL A 81 6.17 5.20 -17.33
C VAL A 81 7.35 5.63 -18.22
N ARG A 82 8.01 6.77 -17.96
CA ARG A 82 9.19 7.22 -18.72
C ARG A 82 10.41 6.33 -18.49
N CYS A 83 10.54 5.72 -17.31
CA CYS A 83 11.66 4.85 -16.96
C CYS A 83 11.53 3.42 -17.51
N VAL A 84 10.39 3.10 -18.14
CA VAL A 84 10.09 1.78 -18.68
C VAL A 84 10.33 1.75 -20.19
N GLU A 85 10.69 0.59 -20.73
CA GLU A 85 10.95 0.41 -22.16
C GLU A 85 9.80 1.01 -23.02
N PRO A 86 10.10 1.80 -24.07
CA PRO A 86 9.09 2.58 -24.79
C PRO A 86 7.92 1.76 -25.36
N ARG A 87 8.10 0.46 -25.56
CA ARG A 87 7.06 -0.47 -26.01
C ARG A 87 6.06 -0.78 -24.90
N ILE A 88 6.55 -1.06 -23.69
CA ILE A 88 5.73 -1.34 -22.49
C ILE A 88 4.97 -0.08 -22.08
N ALA A 89 5.66 1.07 -22.09
CA ALA A 89 5.06 2.37 -21.81
C ALA A 89 3.87 2.70 -22.73
N ARG A 90 3.99 2.38 -24.03
CA ARG A 90 2.91 2.59 -25.01
C ARG A 90 1.70 1.70 -24.75
N ASN A 91 1.93 0.42 -24.46
CA ASN A 91 0.84 -0.53 -24.17
C ASN A 91 0.08 -0.09 -22.91
N PHE A 92 0.80 0.22 -21.85
CA PHE A 92 0.21 0.68 -20.59
C PHE A 92 -0.64 1.95 -20.76
N ARG A 93 -0.15 2.96 -21.50
CA ARG A 93 -0.94 4.18 -21.81
C ARG A 93 -2.20 3.88 -22.61
N ARG A 94 -2.14 2.91 -23.53
CA ARG A 94 -3.30 2.50 -24.33
C ARG A 94 -4.36 1.87 -23.44
N ASP A 95 -3.96 0.92 -22.61
CA ASP A 95 -4.87 0.16 -21.76
C ASP A 95 -5.48 1.06 -20.68
N PHE A 96 -4.68 1.97 -20.12
CA PHE A 96 -5.18 3.01 -19.20
C PHE A 96 -6.22 3.93 -19.86
N LYS A 97 -6.01 4.36 -21.12
CA LYS A 97 -7.01 5.16 -21.87
C LYS A 97 -8.30 4.39 -22.10
N VAL A 98 -8.20 3.11 -22.47
CA VAL A 98 -9.37 2.25 -22.68
C VAL A 98 -10.15 2.10 -21.38
N TRP A 99 -9.46 1.74 -20.30
CA TRP A 99 -10.04 1.60 -18.97
C TRP A 99 -10.72 2.88 -18.49
N LYS A 100 -10.08 4.05 -18.65
CA LYS A 100 -10.65 5.36 -18.29
C LYS A 100 -11.92 5.67 -19.07
N ARG A 101 -11.96 5.33 -20.38
CA ARG A 101 -13.18 5.47 -21.20
C ARG A 101 -14.29 4.56 -20.70
N THR A 102 -13.98 3.31 -20.40
CA THR A 102 -14.96 2.35 -19.87
C THR A 102 -15.54 2.79 -18.52
N LEU A 103 -14.71 3.37 -17.65
CA LEU A 103 -15.17 3.95 -16.38
C LEU A 103 -16.07 5.18 -16.61
N SER A 104 -15.72 6.07 -17.54
CA SER A 104 -16.55 7.24 -17.86
C SER A 104 -17.89 6.88 -18.51
N LEU A 105 -17.97 5.74 -19.20
CA LEU A 105 -19.19 5.20 -19.78
C LEU A 105 -20.10 4.49 -18.76
N LYS A 106 -19.56 4.14 -17.57
CA LYS A 106 -20.29 3.54 -16.45
C LYS A 106 -20.76 4.57 -15.41
N ARG A 107 -20.94 5.83 -15.80
CA ARG A 107 -21.64 6.81 -14.94
C ARG A 107 -23.11 6.41 -14.85
N TYR A 108 -23.51 5.89 -13.69
CA TYR A 108 -24.90 5.83 -13.23
C TYR A 108 -25.47 7.25 -13.11
#